data_AF-A0A933HVE0-F1
#
_entry.id   AF-A0A933HVE0-F1
#
_cell.length_a   1.000
_cell.length_b   1.000
_cell.length_c   1.000
_cell.angle_alpha   90.00
_cell.angle_beta   90.00
_cell.angle_gamma   90.00
#
_symmetry.space_group_name_H-M   'P 1'
#
loop_
_entity.id
_entity.type
_entity.pdbx_description
1 polymer ?
#
loop_
_entity_poly.entity_id
_entity_poly.type
_entity_poly.pdbx_seq_one_letter_code
_entity_poly.pdbx_strand_id
1 'polypeptide(L)' 'MRLSVFNIRCQRDTVADYDELFQEVEFEVDLQQRTNLVAVEPNLMQELVQRAHAQGISTETLVNLWLTRQLREA' A
#
# COMPACT_ATOMS: atom_id res chain seq x y z
N MET A 1 -0.37 -26.43 5.26
CA MET A 1 -0.36 -25.01 5.66
C MET A 1 0.85 -24.81 6.56
N ARG A 2 1.93 -24.21 6.06
CA ARG A 2 3.23 -24.13 6.75
C ARG A 2 3.44 -22.66 7.15
N LEU A 3 3.24 -22.36 8.42
CA LEU A 3 3.45 -21.02 8.99
C LEU A 3 4.96 -20.76 9.05
N SER A 4 5.42 -19.78 8.28
CA SER A 4 6.80 -19.29 8.36
C SER A 4 6.84 -18.17 9.40
N VAL A 5 7.31 -18.50 10.61
CA VAL A 5 7.59 -17.51 11.66
C VAL A 5 8.85 -16.74 11.25
N PHE A 6 8.70 -15.49 10.84
CA PHE A 6 9.84 -14.59 10.59
C PHE A 6 10.15 -13.81 11.88
N ASN A 7 11.30 -14.12 12.46
CA ASN A 7 11.81 -13.47 13.66
C ASN A 7 12.44 -12.13 13.26
N ILE A 8 11.69 -11.03 13.37
CA ILE A 8 12.20 -9.68 13.10
C ILE A 8 13.01 -9.23 14.32
N ARG A 9 14.34 -9.31 14.24
CA ARG A 9 15.24 -8.70 15.23
C ARG A 9 15.37 -7.20 14.93
N CYS A 10 14.72 -6.36 15.75
CA CYS A 10 15.12 -4.95 15.86
C CYS A 10 16.45 -4.87 16.61
N GLN A 11 17.48 -4.31 15.97
CA GLN A 11 18.75 -4.03 16.62
C GLN A 11 18.54 -2.85 17.58
N ARG A 12 18.71 -3.13 18.88
CA ARG A 12 18.27 -2.34 20.03
C ARG A 12 19.41 -1.44 20.51
N ASP A 13 19.41 -0.18 20.13
CA ASP A 13 20.12 0.86 20.89
C ASP A 13 19.10 1.95 21.22
N THR A 14 18.73 2.09 22.50
CA THR A 14 17.82 3.12 23.08
C THR A 14 16.35 2.73 23.34
N VAL A 15 16.04 1.50 23.75
CA VAL A 15 14.71 1.19 24.34
C VAL A 15 14.84 0.25 25.55
N ALA A 16 15.73 0.57 26.50
CA ALA A 16 16.02 -0.29 27.65
C ALA A 16 15.13 -0.04 28.89
N ASP A 17 14.29 1.00 28.90
CA ASP A 17 13.48 1.37 30.08
C ASP A 17 11.97 1.14 29.92
N TYR A 18 11.53 0.50 28.84
CA TYR A 18 10.11 0.24 28.57
C TYR A 18 9.77 -1.26 28.46
N ASP A 19 10.60 -2.15 29.03
CA ASP A 19 10.40 -3.61 28.95
C ASP A 19 9.06 -4.06 29.57
N GLU A 20 8.49 -3.32 30.53
CA GLU A 20 7.20 -3.64 31.17
C GLU A 20 5.96 -3.18 30.36
N LEU A 21 6.15 -2.40 29.29
CA LEU A 21 5.06 -1.83 28.47
C LEU A 21 4.79 -2.63 27.19
N PHE A 22 5.61 -3.63 26.87
CA PHE A 22 5.42 -4.46 25.68
C PHE A 22 4.48 -5.62 25.99
N GLN A 23 3.19 -5.39 25.77
CA GLN A 23 2.23 -6.50 25.65
C GLN A 23 2.51 -7.24 24.35
N GLU A 24 2.58 -8.58 24.39
CA GLU A 24 2.59 -9.42 23.18
C GLU A 24 1.27 -9.17 22.42
N VAL A 25 1.36 -8.41 21.33
CA VAL A 25 0.24 -8.18 20.41
C VAL A 25 0.45 -9.11 19.22
N GLU A 26 -0.42 -10.12 19.10
CA GLU A 26 -0.56 -10.88 17.87
C GLU A 26 -1.29 -10.00 16.85
N PHE A 27 -0.61 -9.70 15.74
CA PHE A 27 -1.22 -9.03 14.60
C PHE A 27 -1.21 -9.97 13.40
N GLU A 28 -2.40 -10.21 12.84
CA GLU A 28 -2.58 -11.02 11.64
C GLU A 28 -2.23 -10.15 10.42
N VAL A 29 -1.05 -10.36 9.84
CA VAL A 29 -0.65 -9.69 8.59
C VAL A 29 -1.15 -10.50 7.41
N ASP A 30 -2.23 -10.05 6.78
CA ASP A 30 -2.64 -10.52 5.46
C ASP A 30 -1.65 -9.98 4.40
N LEU A 31 -0.66 -10.82 4.04
CA LEU A 31 0.34 -10.52 3.02
C LEU A 31 -0.13 -10.82 1.59
N GLN A 32 -1.44 -10.97 1.34
CA GLN A 32 -1.92 -11.13 -0.03
C GLN A 32 -1.72 -9.83 -0.81
N GLN A 33 -0.78 -9.86 -1.76
CA GLN A 33 -0.60 -8.78 -2.73
C GLN A 33 -1.84 -8.71 -3.62
N ARG A 34 -2.78 -7.82 -3.28
CA ARG A 34 -4.02 -7.56 -4.03
C ARG A 34 -3.76 -6.64 -5.23
N THR A 35 -2.75 -6.96 -6.03
CA THR A 35 -2.40 -6.18 -7.22
C THR A 35 -3.24 -6.66 -8.40
N ASN A 36 -4.16 -5.81 -8.86
CA ASN A 36 -4.93 -6.06 -10.08
C ASN A 36 -4.28 -5.32 -11.25
N LEU A 37 -3.86 -6.07 -12.27
CA LEU A 37 -3.27 -5.50 -13.49
C LEU A 37 -4.34 -5.37 -14.57
N VAL A 38 -4.45 -4.18 -15.15
CA VAL A 38 -5.37 -3.88 -16.25
C VAL A 38 -4.56 -3.27 -17.39
N ALA A 39 -4.77 -3.78 -18.61
CA ALA A 39 -4.16 -3.18 -19.79
C ALA A 39 -4.80 -1.82 -20.07
N VAL A 40 -3.97 -0.78 -20.21
CA VAL A 40 -4.37 0.59 -20.55
C VAL A 40 -3.73 0.94 -21.89
N GLU A 41 -4.46 1.65 -22.74
CA GLU A 41 -3.95 2.11 -24.03
C GLU A 41 -2.75 3.07 -23.82
N PRO A 42 -1.66 2.95 -24.61
CA PRO A 42 -0.44 3.71 -24.39
C PRO A 42 -0.62 5.24 -24.36
N ASN A 43 -1.41 5.82 -25.27
CA ASN A 43 -1.62 7.26 -25.31
C ASN A 43 -2.43 7.74 -24.09
N LEU A 44 -3.45 6.96 -23.69
CA LEU A 44 -4.22 7.22 -22.47
C LEU A 44 -3.34 7.17 -21.23
N MET A 45 -2.40 6.22 -21.15
CA MET A 45 -1.46 6.14 -20.04
C MET A 45 -0.55 7.37 -19.98
N GLN A 46 -0.09 7.88 -21.14
CA GLN A 46 0.68 9.12 -21.20
C GLN A 46 -0.10 10.32 -20.68
N GLU A 47 -1.36 10.47 -21.09
CA GLU A 47 -2.23 11.53 -20.58
C GLU A 47 -2.45 11.45 -19.07
N LEU A 48 -2.69 10.23 -18.55
CA LEU A 48 -2.87 10.01 -17.12
C LEU A 48 -1.64 10.43 -16.32
N VAL A 49 -0.44 10.08 -16.80
CA VAL A 49 0.83 10.48 -16.16
C VAL A 49 0.99 12.00 -16.16
N GLN A 50 0.73 12.67 -17.30
CA GLN A 50 0.84 14.13 -17.37
C GLN A 50 -0.14 14.82 -16.43
N ARG A 51 -1.40 14.35 -16.36
CA ARG A 51 -2.42 14.89 -15.45
C ARG A 51 -2.09 14.63 -13.99
N ALA A 52 -1.52 13.48 -13.66
CA ALA A 52 -1.11 13.13 -12.31
C ALA A 52 0.05 14.04 -11.86
N HIS A 53 1.05 14.22 -12.72
CA HIS A 53 2.17 15.14 -12.49
C HIS A 53 1.71 16.59 -12.29
N ALA A 54 0.80 17.08 -13.14
CA ALA A 54 0.27 18.44 -13.01
C ALA A 54 -0.48 18.67 -11.68
N GLN A 55 -1.06 17.60 -11.10
CA GLN A 55 -1.76 17.62 -9.82
C GLN A 55 -0.84 17.27 -8.62
N GLY A 56 0.42 16.90 -8.86
CA GLY A 56 1.35 16.49 -7.81
C GLY A 56 0.99 15.16 -7.13
N ILE A 57 0.20 14.31 -7.80
CA ILE A 57 -0.22 13.00 -7.28
C ILE A 57 0.33 11.88 -8.15
N SER A 58 0.32 10.65 -7.63
CA SER A 58 0.72 9.48 -8.43
C SER A 58 -0.36 9.13 -9.46
N THR A 59 0.06 8.51 -10.56
CA THR A 59 -0.86 8.01 -11.58
C THR A 59 -1.84 6.98 -11.00
N GLU A 60 -1.39 6.15 -10.06
CA GLU A 60 -2.24 5.21 -9.34
C GLU A 60 -3.34 5.92 -8.56
N THR A 61 -2.99 6.95 -7.78
CA THR A 61 -3.96 7.74 -7.01
C THR A 61 -4.98 8.41 -7.92
N LEU A 62 -4.54 9.01 -9.02
CA LEU A 62 -5.43 9.64 -10.00
C LEU A 62 -6.44 8.63 -10.58
N VAL A 63 -5.95 7.47 -11.01
CA VAL A 63 -6.79 6.40 -11.59
C VAL A 63 -7.80 5.90 -10.57
N ASN A 64 -7.37 5.64 -9.33
CA ASN A 64 -8.25 5.14 -8.28
C ASN A 64 -9.35 6.14 -7.93
N LEU A 65 -9.02 7.43 -7.81
CA LEU A 65 -10.01 8.48 -7.54
C LEU A 65 -11.01 8.62 -8.69
N TRP A 66 -10.52 8.59 -9.93
CA TRP A 66 -11.38 8.69 -11.10
C TRP A 66 -12.33 7.50 -11.22
N LEU A 67 -11.83 6.26 -11.09
CA LEU A 67 -12.66 5.05 -11.13
C LEU A 67 -13.69 5.05 -10.00
N THR A 68 -13.29 5.44 -8.79
CA THR A 68 -14.20 5.54 -7.64
C THR A 68 -15.33 6.52 -7.91
N ARG A 69 -15.01 7.66 -8.54
CA ARG A 69 -16.00 8.66 -8.93
C ARG A 69 -16.99 8.10 -9.97
N GLN A 70 -16.48 7.48 -11.03
CA GLN A 70 -17.32 6.89 -12.08
C GLN A 70 -18.27 5.83 -11.54
N LEU A 71 -17.79 4.97 -10.63
CA LEU A 71 -18.60 3.92 -10.00
C LEU A 71 -19.66 4.45 -9.02
N ARG A 72 -19.49 5.67 -8.50
CA ARG A 72 -20.47 6.32 -7.61
C ARG A 72 -21.51 7.14 -8.36
N GLU A 73 -21.16 7.64 -9.54
CA GLU A 73 -22.05 8.41 -10.42
C GLU A 73 -22.89 7.50 -11.34
N ALA A 74 -22.57 6.20 -11.41
CA ALA A 74 -23.32 5.16 -12.14
C ALA A 74 -24.38 4.49 -11.27
#